data_AF-A0A7C2Y735-F1
#
_entry.id   AF-A0A7C2Y735-F1
#
_cell.length_a   1.000
_cell.length_b   1.000
_cell.length_c   1.000
_cell.angle_alpha   90.00
_cell.angle_beta   90.00
_cell.angle_gamma   90.00
#
_symmetry.space_group_name_H-M   'P 1'
#
loop_
_entity.id
_entity.type
_entity.pdbx_description
1 polymer ?
#
loop_
_entity_poly.entity_id
_entity_poly.type
_entity_poly.pdbx_seq_one_letter_code
_entity_poly.pdbx_strand_id
1 'polypeptide(L)'
;MGFHSRAHDILLQARVGRARSKAIAVKITQQTQGLSMKHVFNYRLLTLHLLAASLSFVNAQPALDALSRHLEAGASAAAVSHEPEGEKAFEIFRQALIAAAKRNGDSGIAEIVATFAPGKLIPAEHCELASRLLRKYFLARYGEKLGPDLSALLKFRTEAQPNQENWFLPEFVRQREWLEQKAKAVGLAFKTFDGRVDEITLAGGDSIIAILTHGDVVDVEGQTWSSPPWEGRIVDGKVMGRGAMDDKGPIIPSLYAIAALRDCGWQLSSTIKLLVANAEETDWSDVQYYLKNAPTPQYTIGMDGTFPVTHGQKAYALITIKSDSLGVKPSSARWKLLSLAGGSSPGIIPEEGAAVLIAKRKEQTVKSNLAQLAQKWCEAHPLARISVEQVGDSLKLKAFGKGGHAAIPENGHNALGDLTAFLATLDLEIDCWGAFAAFIGKSVGTELYGQSLGIAHTHAAMGQLTVNLGVIRMEDGTPTAYLNPRVPVGTTAEEMETRVKQKVAVFNQRAGAKINATVRMGQPHFVPVSGKLVSTLLKTWEEVTGTVKKPIVTGGGLQSRLFPGGVDFGPALSMDQDRSHASDEYMTIDELKLIGELTVAALWALAAGD
;
A
#
# COMPACT_ATOMS: atom_id res chain seq x y z
N MET A 1 49.85 -5.26 10.01
CA MET A 1 49.56 -4.89 11.42
C MET A 1 48.14 -4.30 11.61
N GLY A 2 47.11 -4.83 10.93
CA GLY A 2 45.74 -4.23 10.97
C GLY A 2 44.64 -5.14 11.53
N PHE A 3 44.93 -6.38 11.93
CA PHE A 3 43.92 -7.35 12.38
C PHE A 3 43.79 -7.50 13.90
N HIS A 4 44.73 -6.96 14.68
CA HIS A 4 44.67 -7.05 16.15
C HIS A 4 43.98 -5.87 16.86
N SER A 5 43.73 -4.73 16.20
CA SER A 5 43.05 -3.60 16.87
C SER A 5 41.53 -3.78 16.96
N ARG A 6 40.86 -4.36 15.94
CA ARG A 6 39.40 -4.58 15.96
C ARG A 6 38.92 -5.60 17.00
N ALA A 7 39.69 -6.66 17.25
CA ALA A 7 39.35 -7.64 18.29
C ALA A 7 39.47 -7.03 19.70
N HIS A 8 40.45 -6.13 19.90
CA HIS A 8 40.61 -5.42 21.16
C HIS A 8 39.47 -4.40 21.38
N ASP A 9 39.02 -3.70 20.34
CA ASP A 9 37.90 -2.74 20.41
C ASP A 9 36.55 -3.43 20.68
N ILE A 10 36.30 -4.60 20.09
CA ILE A 10 35.08 -5.39 20.34
C ILE A 10 35.07 -5.95 21.78
N LEU A 11 36.21 -6.42 22.28
CA LEU A 11 36.35 -6.86 23.67
C LEU A 11 36.24 -5.70 24.68
N LEU A 12 36.71 -4.50 24.31
CA LEU A 12 36.53 -3.27 25.09
C LEU A 12 35.06 -2.84 25.12
N GLN A 13 34.35 -2.85 23.99
CA GLN A 13 32.92 -2.53 23.94
C GLN A 13 32.06 -3.56 24.69
N ALA A 14 32.41 -4.85 24.62
CA ALA A 14 31.77 -5.90 25.41
C ALA A 14 32.05 -5.77 26.93
N ARG A 15 33.26 -5.34 27.33
CA ARG A 15 33.60 -5.02 28.72
C ARG A 15 32.87 -3.77 29.22
N VAL A 16 32.76 -2.72 28.41
CA VAL A 16 32.01 -1.50 28.72
C VAL A 16 30.51 -1.79 28.82
N GLY A 17 29.98 -2.65 27.96
CA GLY A 17 28.61 -3.18 28.05
C GLY A 17 28.37 -3.94 29.36
N ARG A 18 29.24 -4.90 29.72
CA ARG A 18 29.14 -5.63 31.01
C ARG A 18 29.29 -4.72 32.23
N ALA A 19 30.15 -3.69 32.16
CA ALA A 19 30.32 -2.71 33.24
C ALA A 19 29.09 -1.80 33.39
N ARG A 20 28.46 -1.38 32.28
CA ARG A 20 27.19 -0.63 32.29
C ARG A 20 26.03 -1.48 32.82
N SER A 21 25.93 -2.76 32.43
CA SER A 21 24.91 -3.68 32.96
C SER A 21 25.10 -3.95 34.46
N LYS A 22 26.35 -4.10 34.94
CA LYS A 22 26.64 -4.21 36.38
C LYS A 22 26.34 -2.90 37.12
N ALA A 23 26.65 -1.73 36.55
CA ALA A 23 26.34 -0.44 37.16
C ALA A 23 24.83 -0.18 37.27
N ILE A 24 24.05 -0.59 36.26
CA ILE A 24 22.57 -0.53 36.27
C ILE A 24 22.00 -1.50 37.30
N ALA A 25 22.53 -2.73 37.38
CA ALA A 25 22.12 -3.70 38.39
C ALA A 25 22.42 -3.23 39.83
N VAL A 26 23.58 -2.59 40.06
CA VAL A 26 23.95 -2.01 41.36
C VAL A 26 23.06 -0.79 41.70
N LYS A 27 22.74 0.07 40.73
CA LYS A 27 21.82 1.21 40.91
C LYS A 27 20.39 0.78 41.26
N ILE A 28 19.91 -0.29 40.62
CA ILE A 28 18.60 -0.90 40.90
C ILE A 28 18.59 -1.52 42.30
N THR A 29 19.68 -2.18 42.70
CA THR A 29 19.80 -2.79 44.05
C THR A 29 19.80 -1.73 45.15
N GLN A 30 20.45 -0.57 44.92
CA GLN A 30 20.45 0.57 45.86
C GLN A 30 19.09 1.29 45.93
N GLN A 31 18.28 1.31 44.87
CA GLN A 31 16.94 1.92 44.87
C GLN A 31 15.84 1.04 45.50
N THR A 32 16.12 -0.23 45.80
CA THR A 32 15.14 -1.17 46.37
C THR A 32 15.17 -1.31 47.90
N GLN A 33 16.01 -0.56 48.61
CA GLN A 33 15.99 -0.51 50.08
C GLN A 33 14.77 0.29 50.55
N GLY A 34 13.62 -0.38 50.67
CA GLY A 34 12.38 0.19 51.21
C GLY A 34 11.07 -0.35 50.62
N LEU A 35 11.11 -1.25 49.63
CA LEU A 35 9.90 -1.79 48.98
C LEU A 35 9.48 -3.14 49.58
N SER A 36 8.16 -3.35 49.72
CA SER A 36 7.60 -4.57 50.33
C SER A 36 7.86 -5.83 49.49
N MET A 37 7.92 -6.99 50.15
CA MET A 37 8.29 -8.31 49.58
C MET A 37 7.56 -8.69 48.28
N LYS A 38 6.32 -8.23 48.06
CA LYS A 38 5.54 -8.49 46.83
C LYS A 38 6.11 -7.78 45.58
N HIS A 39 6.70 -6.60 45.73
CA HIS A 39 7.25 -5.84 44.60
C HIS A 39 8.61 -6.37 44.15
N VAL A 40 9.40 -6.92 45.06
CA VAL A 40 10.71 -7.56 44.76
C VAL A 40 10.51 -8.87 43.97
N PHE A 41 9.43 -9.61 44.23
CA PHE A 41 9.12 -10.86 43.53
C PHE A 41 8.73 -10.62 42.06
N ASN A 42 7.86 -9.63 41.79
CA ASN A 42 7.46 -9.27 40.42
C ASN A 42 8.63 -8.69 39.60
N TYR A 43 9.51 -7.90 40.21
CA TYR A 43 10.70 -7.38 39.52
C TYR A 43 11.72 -8.48 39.19
N ARG A 44 11.95 -9.45 40.10
CA ARG A 44 12.82 -10.60 39.82
C ARG A 44 12.27 -11.48 38.70
N LEU A 45 10.95 -11.67 38.60
CA LEU A 45 10.32 -12.36 37.48
C LEU A 45 10.51 -11.63 36.15
N LEU A 46 10.36 -10.30 36.14
CA LEU A 46 10.58 -9.46 34.97
C LEU A 46 12.06 -9.45 34.53
N THR A 47 12.99 -9.44 35.50
CA THR A 47 14.43 -9.52 35.19
C THR A 47 14.81 -10.92 34.70
N LEU A 48 14.20 -11.99 35.23
CA LEU A 48 14.38 -13.36 34.72
C LEU A 48 13.80 -13.51 33.31
N HIS A 49 12.65 -12.90 32.99
CA HIS A 49 12.09 -12.93 31.63
C HIS A 49 12.95 -12.16 30.63
N LEU A 50 13.51 -11.01 31.03
CA LEU A 50 14.45 -10.24 30.18
C LEU A 50 15.82 -10.93 30.03
N LEU A 51 16.30 -11.64 31.06
CA LEU A 51 17.50 -12.49 30.95
C LEU A 51 17.23 -13.76 30.12
N ALA A 52 16.07 -14.39 30.25
CA ALA A 52 15.68 -15.54 29.43
C ALA A 52 15.54 -15.15 27.96
N ALA A 53 14.88 -14.03 27.64
CA ALA A 53 14.77 -13.52 26.29
C ALA A 53 16.15 -13.18 25.68
N SER A 54 17.07 -12.60 26.46
CA SER A 54 18.43 -12.31 25.98
C SER A 54 19.36 -13.53 25.91
N LEU A 55 19.07 -14.63 26.62
CA LEU A 55 19.76 -15.91 26.49
C LEU A 55 19.23 -16.74 25.30
N SER A 56 17.94 -16.65 24.97
CA SER A 56 17.33 -17.31 23.80
C SER A 56 17.80 -16.72 22.46
N PHE A 57 17.97 -15.40 22.38
CA PHE A 57 18.51 -14.73 21.18
C PHE A 57 20.00 -15.05 20.92
N VAL A 58 20.77 -15.41 21.95
CA VAL A 58 22.21 -15.72 21.81
C VAL A 58 22.45 -17.17 21.38
N ASN A 59 21.47 -18.08 21.56
CA ASN A 59 21.59 -19.50 21.23
C ASN A 59 21.05 -19.90 19.85
N ALA A 60 20.20 -19.08 19.21
CA ALA A 60 19.64 -19.39 17.89
C ALA A 60 20.60 -19.08 16.72
N GLN A 61 21.39 -18.00 16.79
CA GLN A 61 22.23 -17.56 15.67
C GLN A 61 23.23 -18.62 15.16
N PRO A 62 23.98 -19.33 16.02
CA PRO A 62 24.90 -20.38 15.56
C PRO A 62 24.18 -21.55 14.90
N ALA A 63 22.97 -21.87 15.37
CA ALA A 63 22.15 -22.93 14.80
C ALA A 63 21.58 -22.54 13.42
N LEU A 64 21.19 -21.28 13.26
CA LEU A 64 20.69 -20.72 12.00
C LEU A 64 21.77 -20.69 10.91
N ASP A 65 22.99 -20.28 11.26
CA ASP A 65 24.14 -20.27 10.34
C ASP A 65 24.57 -21.70 9.95
N ALA A 66 24.50 -22.66 10.89
CA ALA A 66 24.76 -24.07 10.61
C ALA A 66 23.69 -24.70 9.72
N LEU A 67 22.40 -24.43 9.95
CA LEU A 67 21.31 -24.93 9.10
C LEU A 67 21.47 -24.47 7.65
N SER A 68 21.85 -23.20 7.45
CA SER A 68 21.99 -22.61 6.12
C SER A 68 22.95 -23.38 5.22
N ARG A 69 23.96 -24.04 5.78
CA ARG A 69 24.91 -24.91 5.04
C ARG A 69 24.28 -26.20 4.50
N HIS A 70 23.18 -26.66 5.11
CA HIS A 70 22.52 -27.93 4.77
C HIS A 70 21.24 -27.79 3.97
N LEU A 71 20.65 -26.58 3.94
CA LEU A 71 19.40 -26.31 3.23
C LEU A 71 19.48 -26.64 1.75
N GLU A 72 20.64 -26.42 1.12
CA GLU A 72 20.85 -26.74 -0.31
C GLU A 72 20.79 -28.25 -0.60
N ALA A 73 21.24 -29.10 0.34
CA ALA A 73 21.14 -30.55 0.19
C ALA A 73 19.68 -31.02 0.28
N GLY A 74 18.91 -30.43 1.19
CA GLY A 74 17.46 -30.64 1.26
C GLY A 74 16.77 -30.17 -0.02
N ALA A 75 17.07 -28.95 -0.46
CA ALA A 75 16.48 -28.34 -1.65
C ALA A 75 16.73 -29.19 -2.91
N SER A 76 17.96 -29.69 -3.06
CA SER A 76 18.32 -30.60 -4.15
C SER A 76 17.47 -31.88 -4.13
N ALA A 77 17.21 -32.46 -2.96
CA ALA A 77 16.37 -33.65 -2.84
C ALA A 77 14.89 -33.36 -3.17
N ALA A 78 14.36 -32.21 -2.73
CA ALA A 78 12.99 -31.78 -3.07
C ALA A 78 12.81 -31.57 -4.58
N ALA A 79 13.80 -30.95 -5.24
CA ALA A 79 13.76 -30.68 -6.68
C ALA A 79 13.83 -31.94 -7.55
N VAL A 80 14.52 -32.99 -7.09
CA VAL A 80 14.74 -34.24 -7.86
C VAL A 80 13.59 -35.24 -7.72
N SER A 81 12.69 -35.05 -6.75
CA SER A 81 11.63 -36.03 -6.46
C SER A 81 10.49 -35.99 -7.47
N HIS A 82 10.40 -37.01 -8.33
CA HIS A 82 9.29 -37.19 -9.29
C HIS A 82 8.07 -37.95 -8.72
N GLU A 83 8.05 -38.37 -7.46
CA GLU A 83 7.02 -39.34 -6.99
C GLU A 83 6.30 -39.08 -5.66
N PRO A 84 6.77 -38.26 -4.70
CA PRO A 84 5.97 -37.89 -3.53
C PRO A 84 5.42 -36.46 -3.61
N GLU A 85 4.14 -36.31 -3.25
CA GLU A 85 3.48 -35.02 -3.01
C GLU A 85 3.14 -34.87 -1.52
N GLY A 86 2.85 -33.66 -1.06
CA GLY A 86 2.41 -33.43 0.31
C GLY A 86 3.48 -33.68 1.36
N GLU A 87 3.03 -34.18 2.51
CA GLU A 87 3.87 -34.56 3.66
C GLU A 87 5.05 -35.46 3.30
N LYS A 88 4.89 -36.35 2.32
CA LYS A 88 5.98 -37.23 1.88
C LYS A 88 7.12 -36.46 1.20
N ALA A 89 6.79 -35.42 0.43
CA ALA A 89 7.78 -34.60 -0.26
C ALA A 89 8.61 -33.80 0.75
N PHE A 90 7.92 -33.20 1.74
CA PHE A 90 8.59 -32.49 2.82
C PHE A 90 9.43 -33.42 3.69
N GLU A 91 8.95 -34.63 3.97
CA GLU A 91 9.72 -35.61 4.74
C GLU A 91 11.03 -36.00 4.05
N ILE A 92 11.02 -36.17 2.72
CA ILE A 92 12.26 -36.44 1.95
C ILE A 92 13.23 -35.25 2.03
N PHE A 93 12.73 -34.03 1.85
CA PHE A 93 13.52 -32.81 2.02
C PHE A 93 14.17 -32.76 3.42
N ARG A 94 13.37 -33.01 4.46
CA ARG A 94 13.79 -33.01 5.86
C ARG A 94 14.85 -34.07 6.14
N GLN A 95 14.64 -35.30 5.67
CA GLN A 95 15.60 -36.41 5.86
C GLN A 95 16.93 -36.17 5.13
N ALA A 96 16.89 -35.60 3.92
CA ALA A 96 18.09 -35.24 3.18
C ALA A 96 18.91 -34.17 3.94
N LEU A 97 18.24 -33.18 4.54
CA LEU A 97 18.86 -32.16 5.36
C LEU A 97 19.46 -32.74 6.65
N ILE A 98 18.75 -33.63 7.34
CA ILE A 98 19.25 -34.35 8.53
C ILE A 98 20.51 -35.15 8.18
N ALA A 99 20.49 -35.87 7.06
CA ALA A 99 21.64 -36.66 6.61
C ALA A 99 22.84 -35.78 6.25
N ALA A 100 22.60 -34.64 5.59
CA ALA A 100 23.64 -33.65 5.29
C ALA A 100 24.26 -33.05 6.56
N ALA A 101 23.43 -32.66 7.53
CA ALA A 101 23.89 -32.14 8.81
C ALA A 101 24.76 -33.16 9.56
N LYS A 102 24.33 -34.42 9.64
CA LYS A 102 25.13 -35.50 10.26
C LYS A 102 26.48 -35.71 9.58
N ARG A 103 26.52 -35.72 8.24
CA ARG A 103 27.77 -35.90 7.47
C ARG A 103 28.78 -34.77 7.70
N ASN A 104 28.30 -33.56 7.98
CA ASN A 104 29.14 -32.38 8.20
C ASN A 104 29.45 -32.09 9.68
N GLY A 105 29.08 -33.00 10.59
CA GLY A 105 29.35 -32.86 12.03
C GLY A 105 28.39 -31.95 12.79
N ASP A 106 27.30 -31.51 12.18
CA ASP A 106 26.29 -30.63 12.79
C ASP A 106 25.14 -31.45 13.43
N SER A 107 25.47 -32.43 14.28
CA SER A 107 24.50 -33.36 14.88
C SER A 107 23.38 -32.68 15.67
N GLY A 108 23.65 -31.54 16.32
CA GLY A 108 22.62 -30.79 17.04
C GLY A 108 21.52 -30.24 16.12
N ILE A 109 21.88 -29.79 14.91
CA ILE A 109 20.87 -29.38 13.90
C ILE A 109 20.09 -30.58 13.41
N ALA A 110 20.77 -31.70 13.17
CA ALA A 110 20.11 -32.94 12.76
C ALA A 110 19.09 -33.41 13.79
N GLU A 111 19.40 -33.28 15.09
CA GLU A 111 18.49 -33.61 16.20
C GLU A 111 17.30 -32.65 16.27
N ILE A 112 17.53 -31.33 16.17
CA ILE A 112 16.45 -30.33 16.17
C ILE A 112 15.50 -30.56 14.99
N VAL A 113 16.02 -30.67 13.77
CA VAL A 113 15.21 -30.88 12.55
C VAL A 113 14.54 -32.25 12.56
N ALA A 114 15.12 -33.25 13.24
CA ALA A 114 14.47 -34.54 13.45
C ALA A 114 13.14 -34.40 14.23
N THR A 115 13.01 -33.39 15.11
CA THR A 115 11.79 -33.12 15.88
C THR A 115 10.66 -32.48 15.07
N PHE A 116 10.97 -31.87 13.92
CA PHE A 116 9.99 -31.17 13.06
C PHE A 116 9.18 -32.15 12.19
N ALA A 117 8.59 -33.16 12.82
CA ALA A 117 7.81 -34.19 12.16
C ALA A 117 6.34 -33.75 11.94
N PRO A 118 5.63 -34.32 10.94
CA PRO A 118 4.20 -34.07 10.75
C PRO A 118 3.36 -34.35 12.01
N GLY A 119 2.29 -33.58 12.18
CA GLY A 119 1.39 -33.65 13.32
C GLY A 119 1.97 -33.13 14.64
N LYS A 120 3.18 -32.55 14.63
CA LYS A 120 3.80 -31.93 15.81
C LYS A 120 3.63 -30.42 15.81
N LEU A 121 3.57 -29.86 17.01
CA LEU A 121 3.74 -28.43 17.24
C LEU A 121 5.24 -28.12 17.26
N ILE A 122 5.64 -27.02 16.62
CA ILE A 122 7.02 -26.56 16.64
C ILE A 122 7.22 -25.68 17.88
N PRO A 123 8.21 -25.98 18.76
CA PRO A 123 8.49 -25.14 19.91
C PRO A 123 8.82 -23.69 19.52
N ALA A 124 8.39 -22.73 20.33
CA ALA A 124 8.54 -21.30 20.06
C ALA A 124 10.01 -20.89 19.80
N GLU A 125 10.97 -21.50 20.49
CA GLU A 125 12.41 -21.29 20.30
C GLU A 125 12.94 -21.78 18.94
N HIS A 126 12.14 -22.52 18.19
CA HIS A 126 12.49 -23.12 16.91
C HIS A 126 11.66 -22.57 15.74
N CYS A 127 10.71 -21.66 15.99
CA CYS A 127 9.86 -21.09 14.95
C CYS A 127 10.65 -20.36 13.85
N GLU A 128 11.72 -19.64 14.17
CA GLU A 128 12.56 -18.98 13.15
C GLU A 128 13.31 -20.02 12.29
N LEU A 129 13.81 -21.10 12.91
CA LEU A 129 14.48 -22.18 12.20
C LEU A 129 13.52 -22.90 11.24
N ALA A 130 12.30 -23.15 11.72
CA ALA A 130 11.20 -23.73 10.95
C ALA A 130 10.77 -22.83 9.78
N SER A 131 10.68 -21.51 10.00
CA SER A 131 10.42 -20.50 8.94
C SER A 131 11.42 -20.63 7.80
N ARG A 132 12.73 -20.60 8.10
CA ARG A 132 13.80 -20.71 7.08
C ARG A 132 13.75 -22.04 6.33
N LEU A 133 13.45 -23.12 7.05
CA LEU A 133 13.32 -24.45 6.48
C LEU A 133 12.13 -24.51 5.49
N LEU A 134 10.96 -23.98 5.87
CA LEU A 134 9.79 -23.90 5.00
C LEU A 134 10.04 -23.03 3.76
N ARG A 135 10.69 -21.87 3.92
CA ARG A 135 11.02 -20.99 2.78
C ARG A 135 11.92 -21.67 1.76
N LYS A 136 12.95 -22.39 2.22
CA LYS A 136 13.82 -23.16 1.33
C LYS A 136 13.10 -24.33 0.67
N TYR A 137 12.23 -25.03 1.40
CA TYR A 137 11.36 -26.04 0.81
C TYR A 137 10.45 -25.45 -0.27
N PHE A 138 9.81 -24.31 0.01
CA PHE A 138 8.97 -23.59 -0.94
C PHE A 138 9.72 -23.28 -2.24
N LEU A 139 10.91 -22.67 -2.16
CA LEU A 139 11.71 -22.34 -3.34
C LEU A 139 12.09 -23.59 -4.13
N ALA A 140 12.55 -24.64 -3.44
CA ALA A 140 12.97 -25.88 -4.08
C ALA A 140 11.84 -26.64 -4.76
N ARG A 141 10.64 -26.62 -4.16
CA ARG A 141 9.48 -27.40 -4.62
C ARG A 141 8.63 -26.66 -5.64
N TYR A 142 8.43 -25.35 -5.42
CA TYR A 142 7.46 -24.53 -6.13
C TYR A 142 8.09 -23.38 -6.93
N GLY A 143 9.34 -23.01 -6.67
CA GLY A 143 10.00 -21.85 -7.28
C GLY A 143 10.00 -21.86 -8.81
N GLU A 144 10.21 -23.02 -9.43
CA GLU A 144 10.21 -23.17 -10.90
C GLU A 144 8.80 -23.22 -11.50
N LYS A 145 7.75 -23.37 -10.68
CA LYS A 145 6.35 -23.33 -11.12
C LYS A 145 5.79 -21.91 -11.16
N LEU A 146 6.38 -20.96 -10.42
CA LEU A 146 5.86 -19.60 -10.26
C LEU A 146 5.68 -18.88 -11.61
N GLY A 147 6.73 -18.86 -12.43
CA GLY A 147 6.70 -18.20 -13.74
C GLY A 147 5.70 -18.81 -14.72
N PRO A 148 5.77 -20.13 -15.00
CA PRO A 148 4.84 -20.80 -15.91
C PRO A 148 3.37 -20.72 -15.48
N ASP A 149 3.09 -20.79 -14.17
CA ASP A 149 1.70 -20.72 -13.69
C ASP A 149 1.15 -19.29 -13.71
N LEU A 150 1.98 -18.28 -13.42
CA LEU A 150 1.59 -16.89 -13.66
C LEU A 150 1.34 -16.68 -15.14
N SER A 151 2.24 -17.11 -16.02
CA SER A 151 2.09 -17.05 -17.47
C SER A 151 0.74 -17.64 -17.94
N ALA A 152 0.32 -18.76 -17.35
CA ALA A 152 -0.99 -19.36 -17.63
C ALA A 152 -2.16 -18.50 -17.12
N LEU A 153 -2.07 -17.98 -15.90
CA LEU A 153 -3.09 -17.15 -15.26
C LEU A 153 -3.32 -15.82 -15.98
N LEU A 154 -2.27 -15.21 -16.55
CA LEU A 154 -2.37 -13.97 -17.35
C LEU A 154 -3.15 -14.13 -18.66
N LYS A 155 -3.43 -15.37 -19.09
CA LYS A 155 -4.20 -15.62 -20.33
C LYS A 155 -5.70 -15.46 -20.15
N PHE A 156 -6.20 -15.42 -18.92
CA PHE A 156 -7.60 -15.16 -18.64
C PHE A 156 -7.87 -13.65 -18.70
N ARG A 157 -8.73 -13.20 -19.61
CA ARG A 157 -9.02 -11.77 -19.80
C ARG A 157 -10.15 -11.32 -18.88
N THR A 158 -9.82 -11.14 -17.61
CA THR A 158 -10.75 -10.83 -16.53
C THR A 158 -10.93 -9.33 -16.35
N GLU A 159 -11.08 -8.61 -17.47
CA GLU A 159 -11.44 -7.19 -17.46
C GLU A 159 -12.96 -7.02 -17.31
N ALA A 160 -13.38 -6.00 -16.59
CA ALA A 160 -14.79 -5.70 -16.39
C ALA A 160 -15.46 -5.31 -17.71
N GLN A 161 -16.70 -5.77 -17.92
CA GLN A 161 -17.50 -5.38 -19.08
C GLN A 161 -18.63 -4.43 -18.67
N PRO A 162 -18.89 -3.36 -19.44
CA PRO A 162 -19.95 -2.40 -19.11
C PRO A 162 -21.30 -3.08 -18.87
N ASN A 163 -21.94 -2.75 -17.75
CA ASN A 163 -23.27 -3.22 -17.35
C ASN A 163 -23.39 -4.76 -17.18
N GLN A 164 -22.29 -5.45 -16.92
CA GLN A 164 -22.29 -6.89 -16.63
C GLN A 164 -21.59 -7.16 -15.30
N GLU A 165 -22.03 -8.21 -14.61
CA GLU A 165 -21.36 -8.67 -13.39
C GLU A 165 -20.13 -9.52 -13.76
N ASN A 166 -18.94 -9.08 -13.31
CA ASN A 166 -17.64 -9.69 -13.63
C ASN A 166 -17.65 -11.22 -13.48
N TRP A 167 -18.14 -11.73 -12.35
CA TRP A 167 -18.07 -13.13 -11.94
C TRP A 167 -18.93 -14.10 -12.76
N PHE A 168 -19.78 -13.63 -13.68
CA PHE A 168 -20.51 -14.47 -14.64
C PHE A 168 -19.89 -14.48 -16.04
N LEU A 169 -18.91 -13.62 -16.30
CA LEU A 169 -18.26 -13.56 -17.60
C LEU A 169 -17.43 -14.84 -17.86
N PRO A 170 -17.36 -15.32 -19.12
CA PRO A 170 -16.69 -16.59 -19.44
C PRO A 170 -15.24 -16.67 -18.96
N GLU A 171 -14.46 -15.59 -19.06
CA GLU A 171 -13.06 -15.58 -18.64
C GLU A 171 -12.89 -15.68 -17.12
N PHE A 172 -13.80 -15.09 -16.35
CA PHE A 172 -13.83 -15.22 -14.89
C PHE A 172 -14.18 -16.65 -14.45
N VAL A 173 -15.12 -17.29 -15.14
CA VAL A 173 -15.46 -18.71 -14.91
C VAL A 173 -14.26 -19.61 -15.23
N ARG A 174 -13.59 -19.38 -16.36
CA ARG A 174 -12.38 -20.14 -16.74
C ARG A 174 -11.24 -19.97 -15.73
N GLN A 175 -11.01 -18.76 -15.25
CA GLN A 175 -10.03 -18.50 -14.19
C GLN A 175 -10.38 -19.26 -12.91
N ARG A 176 -11.64 -19.22 -12.47
CA ARG A 176 -12.12 -19.93 -11.28
C ARG A 176 -11.90 -21.44 -11.39
N GLU A 177 -12.29 -22.04 -12.51
CA GLU A 177 -12.09 -23.47 -12.76
C GLU A 177 -10.60 -23.84 -12.75
N TRP A 178 -9.74 -22.98 -13.29
CA TRP A 178 -8.29 -23.17 -13.27
C TRP A 178 -7.72 -23.07 -11.84
N LEU A 179 -8.17 -22.09 -11.04
CA LEU A 179 -7.78 -21.93 -9.64
C LEU A 179 -8.24 -23.13 -8.80
N GLU A 180 -9.46 -23.63 -9.03
CA GLU A 180 -9.97 -24.84 -8.37
C GLU A 180 -9.10 -26.07 -8.69
N GLN A 181 -8.72 -26.25 -9.96
CA GLN A 181 -7.81 -27.34 -10.36
C GLN A 181 -6.45 -27.20 -9.69
N LYS A 182 -5.88 -25.99 -9.64
CA LYS A 182 -4.59 -25.73 -8.98
C LYS A 182 -4.66 -26.00 -7.48
N ALA A 183 -5.70 -25.54 -6.79
CA ALA A 183 -5.92 -25.81 -5.37
C ALA A 183 -6.01 -27.31 -5.07
N LYS A 184 -6.83 -28.04 -5.85
CA LYS A 184 -6.98 -29.50 -5.70
C LYS A 184 -5.67 -30.25 -5.96
N ALA A 185 -4.88 -29.82 -6.95
CA ALA A 185 -3.60 -30.44 -7.29
C ALA A 185 -2.56 -30.33 -6.17
N VAL A 186 -2.64 -29.31 -5.31
CA VAL A 186 -1.79 -29.19 -4.10
C VAL A 186 -2.49 -29.66 -2.83
N GLY A 187 -3.67 -30.28 -2.96
CA GLY A 187 -4.42 -30.86 -1.85
C GLY A 187 -5.01 -29.82 -0.89
N LEU A 188 -5.44 -28.67 -1.42
CA LEU A 188 -6.16 -27.62 -0.69
C LEU A 188 -7.65 -27.65 -1.04
N ALA A 189 -8.49 -27.22 -0.09
CA ALA A 189 -9.92 -27.09 -0.32
C ALA A 189 -10.22 -25.83 -1.16
N PHE A 190 -11.25 -25.90 -1.98
CA PHE A 190 -11.72 -24.77 -2.81
C PHE A 190 -13.21 -24.53 -2.57
N LYS A 191 -13.60 -23.27 -2.42
CA LYS A 191 -15.00 -22.84 -2.31
C LYS A 191 -15.17 -21.51 -3.03
N THR A 192 -16.25 -21.34 -3.78
CA THR A 192 -16.61 -20.06 -4.39
C THR A 192 -17.81 -19.42 -3.67
N PHE A 193 -17.83 -18.09 -3.57
CA PHE A 193 -18.94 -17.30 -3.08
C PHE A 193 -19.63 -16.62 -4.27
N ASP A 194 -20.42 -17.40 -5.00
CA ASP A 194 -21.11 -17.00 -6.25
C ASP A 194 -20.19 -16.40 -7.30
N GLY A 195 -18.92 -16.79 -7.29
CA GLY A 195 -17.88 -16.26 -8.16
C GLY A 195 -17.34 -14.88 -7.79
N ARG A 196 -17.92 -14.21 -6.79
CA ARG A 196 -17.43 -12.90 -6.32
C ARG A 196 -16.08 -13.02 -5.64
N VAL A 197 -15.94 -14.02 -4.78
CA VAL A 197 -14.67 -14.37 -4.12
C VAL A 197 -14.47 -15.88 -4.22
N ASP A 198 -13.31 -16.29 -4.70
CA ASP A 198 -12.86 -17.67 -4.71
C ASP A 198 -11.91 -17.91 -3.53
N GLU A 199 -12.24 -18.86 -2.66
CA GLU A 199 -11.55 -19.17 -1.41
C GLU A 199 -10.79 -20.50 -1.53
N ILE A 200 -9.48 -20.47 -1.28
CA ILE A 200 -8.61 -21.65 -1.16
C ILE A 200 -8.19 -21.81 0.29
N THR A 201 -8.48 -22.97 0.90
CA THR A 201 -8.40 -23.15 2.35
C THR A 201 -7.46 -24.29 2.74
N LEU A 202 -6.56 -23.99 3.69
CA LEU A 202 -5.84 -24.96 4.51
C LEU A 202 -6.46 -24.94 5.92
N ALA A 203 -7.11 -26.03 6.29
CA ALA A 203 -7.71 -26.17 7.62
C ALA A 203 -6.62 -26.22 8.71
N GLY A 204 -6.89 -25.54 9.82
CA GLY A 204 -6.04 -25.51 11.02
C GLY A 204 -6.90 -25.29 12.27
N GLY A 205 -6.45 -24.43 13.18
CA GLY A 205 -7.25 -24.02 14.34
C GLY A 205 -8.41 -23.07 14.02
N ASP A 206 -9.08 -22.60 15.08
CA ASP A 206 -10.34 -21.85 15.01
C ASP A 206 -10.20 -20.41 14.48
N SER A 207 -9.01 -19.82 14.64
CA SER A 207 -8.73 -18.47 14.12
C SER A 207 -8.50 -18.51 12.61
N ILE A 208 -8.82 -17.42 11.90
CA ILE A 208 -8.67 -17.35 10.44
C ILE A 208 -7.65 -16.28 10.07
N ILE A 209 -6.65 -16.66 9.27
CA ILE A 209 -5.73 -15.76 8.59
C ILE A 209 -6.08 -15.78 7.10
N ALA A 210 -6.37 -14.62 6.52
CA ALA A 210 -6.65 -14.48 5.10
C ALA A 210 -5.51 -13.74 4.39
N ILE A 211 -5.07 -14.29 3.27
CA ILE A 211 -4.38 -13.54 2.22
C ILE A 211 -5.46 -13.07 1.24
N LEU A 212 -5.55 -11.77 1.00
CA LEU A 212 -6.46 -11.17 0.02
C LEU A 212 -5.66 -10.81 -1.23
N THR A 213 -6.13 -11.30 -2.37
CA THR A 213 -5.67 -10.99 -3.72
C THR A 213 -6.88 -10.73 -4.62
N HIS A 214 -6.69 -10.26 -5.84
CA HIS A 214 -7.77 -10.21 -6.83
C HIS A 214 -7.39 -10.76 -8.21
N GLY A 215 -8.42 -11.24 -8.90
CA GLY A 215 -8.34 -11.90 -10.17
C GLY A 215 -8.89 -11.07 -11.33
N ASP A 216 -9.65 -10.00 -11.07
CA ASP A 216 -9.98 -8.99 -12.08
C ASP A 216 -8.81 -8.07 -12.36
N VAL A 217 -8.82 -7.44 -13.54
CA VAL A 217 -7.77 -6.54 -14.02
C VAL A 217 -8.38 -5.34 -14.74
N VAL A 218 -7.69 -4.20 -14.75
CA VAL A 218 -8.07 -3.06 -15.61
C VAL A 218 -7.96 -3.40 -17.10
N ASP A 219 -8.72 -2.68 -17.92
CA ASP A 219 -8.62 -2.77 -19.37
C ASP A 219 -7.25 -2.32 -19.91
N VAL A 220 -6.99 -2.66 -21.17
CA VAL A 220 -5.76 -2.28 -21.89
C VAL A 220 -6.04 -1.27 -23.01
N GLU A 221 -7.22 -0.66 -23.02
CA GLU A 221 -7.63 0.24 -24.10
C GLU A 221 -6.74 1.50 -24.11
N GLY A 222 -6.32 1.92 -25.30
CA GLY A 222 -5.45 3.09 -25.47
C GLY A 222 -3.98 2.89 -25.04
N GLN A 223 -3.60 1.70 -24.58
CA GLN A 223 -2.24 1.39 -24.15
C GLN A 223 -1.37 0.81 -25.29
N THR A 224 -0.08 1.12 -25.28
CA THR A 224 0.88 0.58 -26.26
C THR A 224 1.77 -0.46 -25.60
N TRP A 225 1.58 -1.72 -25.98
CA TRP A 225 2.32 -2.86 -25.42
C TRP A 225 3.39 -3.37 -26.39
N SER A 226 4.60 -3.61 -25.88
CA SER A 226 5.69 -4.25 -26.62
C SER A 226 5.50 -5.77 -26.75
N SER A 227 4.73 -6.39 -25.84
CA SER A 227 4.30 -7.79 -25.90
C SER A 227 2.78 -7.88 -25.73
N PRO A 228 2.06 -8.76 -26.46
CA PRO A 228 0.62 -8.91 -26.28
C PRO A 228 0.24 -9.14 -24.80
N PRO A 229 -0.66 -8.33 -24.22
CA PRO A 229 -0.89 -8.28 -22.77
C PRO A 229 -1.48 -9.57 -22.19
N TRP A 230 -2.09 -10.40 -23.03
CA TRP A 230 -2.84 -11.61 -22.64
C TRP A 230 -2.11 -12.91 -22.96
N GLU A 231 -0.85 -12.86 -23.38
CA GLU A 231 -0.09 -14.07 -23.73
C GLU A 231 0.76 -14.62 -22.56
N GLY A 232 1.03 -13.79 -21.55
CA GLY A 232 1.84 -14.19 -20.40
C GLY A 232 3.28 -14.56 -20.80
N ARG A 233 3.90 -13.85 -21.73
CA ARG A 233 5.22 -14.24 -22.27
C ARG A 233 6.29 -14.13 -21.18
N ILE A 234 7.17 -15.13 -21.12
CA ILE A 234 8.35 -15.09 -20.26
C ILE A 234 9.54 -14.61 -21.10
N VAL A 235 10.05 -13.41 -20.81
CA VAL A 235 11.17 -12.77 -21.52
C VAL A 235 12.19 -12.29 -20.52
N ASP A 236 13.44 -12.74 -20.63
CA ASP A 236 14.56 -12.35 -19.75
C ASP A 236 14.24 -12.44 -18.24
N GLY A 237 13.59 -13.53 -17.83
CA GLY A 237 13.20 -13.76 -16.43
C GLY A 237 12.03 -12.89 -15.95
N LYS A 238 11.30 -12.25 -16.86
CA LYS A 238 10.08 -11.47 -16.58
C LYS A 238 8.87 -12.18 -17.18
N VAL A 239 7.82 -12.33 -16.40
CA VAL A 239 6.51 -12.74 -16.90
C VAL A 239 5.73 -11.47 -17.24
N MET A 240 5.57 -11.21 -18.54
CA MET A 240 4.92 -10.01 -19.06
C MET A 240 3.44 -10.25 -19.35
N GLY A 241 2.60 -9.31 -18.92
CA GLY A 241 1.17 -9.28 -19.23
C GLY A 241 0.36 -8.49 -18.21
N ARG A 242 -0.87 -8.13 -18.59
CA ARG A 242 -1.80 -7.44 -17.70
C ARG A 242 -2.15 -8.35 -16.51
N GLY A 243 -1.96 -7.84 -15.30
CA GLY A 243 -2.17 -8.55 -14.05
C GLY A 243 -0.91 -9.23 -13.51
N ALA A 244 0.23 -9.13 -14.20
CA ALA A 244 1.48 -9.72 -13.74
C ALA A 244 1.92 -9.17 -12.39
N MET A 245 1.72 -7.89 -12.14
CA MET A 245 1.93 -7.22 -10.86
C MET A 245 0.63 -7.08 -10.06
N ASP A 246 -0.49 -6.81 -10.73
CA ASP A 246 -1.74 -6.34 -10.12
C ASP A 246 -2.98 -7.04 -10.71
N ASP A 247 -3.46 -8.14 -10.14
CA ASP A 247 -2.91 -8.82 -8.94
C ASP A 247 -2.85 -10.35 -9.09
N LYS A 248 -2.71 -10.82 -10.34
CA LYS A 248 -2.54 -12.25 -10.61
C LYS A 248 -1.17 -12.75 -10.18
N GLY A 249 -0.16 -11.88 -10.21
CA GLY A 249 1.20 -12.16 -9.77
C GLY A 249 1.26 -12.78 -8.37
N PRO A 250 0.71 -12.12 -7.34
CA PRO A 250 0.69 -12.60 -5.97
C PRO A 250 -0.19 -13.82 -5.67
N ILE A 251 -1.20 -14.14 -6.48
CA ILE A 251 -2.04 -15.35 -6.32
C ILE A 251 -1.17 -16.61 -6.31
N ILE A 252 -0.25 -16.73 -7.26
CA ILE A 252 0.58 -17.94 -7.46
C ILE A 252 1.53 -18.22 -6.29
N PRO A 253 2.39 -17.28 -5.84
CA PRO A 253 3.24 -17.49 -4.68
C PRO A 253 2.43 -17.67 -3.39
N SER A 254 1.27 -17.00 -3.24
CA SER A 254 0.40 -17.20 -2.07
C SER A 254 -0.19 -18.61 -2.01
N LEU A 255 -0.69 -19.12 -3.15
CA LEU A 255 -1.18 -20.49 -3.26
C LEU A 255 -0.11 -21.50 -2.86
N TYR A 256 1.10 -21.34 -3.40
CA TYR A 256 2.20 -22.26 -3.13
C TYR A 256 2.83 -22.09 -1.75
N ALA A 257 2.74 -20.91 -1.14
CA ALA A 257 3.10 -20.69 0.25
C ALA A 257 2.19 -21.51 1.18
N ILE A 258 0.87 -21.46 0.94
CA ILE A 258 -0.11 -22.28 1.68
C ILE A 258 0.15 -23.78 1.43
N ALA A 259 0.46 -24.18 0.20
CA ALA A 259 0.84 -25.54 -0.11
C ALA A 259 2.10 -26.00 0.64
N ALA A 260 3.11 -25.14 0.83
CA ALA A 260 4.30 -25.46 1.61
C ALA A 260 3.99 -25.69 3.10
N LEU A 261 3.07 -24.92 3.68
CA LEU A 261 2.58 -25.14 5.05
C LEU A 261 1.77 -26.43 5.15
N ARG A 262 0.98 -26.76 4.13
CA ARG A 262 0.25 -28.03 4.03
C ARG A 262 1.21 -29.22 3.94
N ASP A 263 2.28 -29.08 3.16
CA ASP A 263 3.27 -30.12 2.95
C ASP A 263 4.10 -30.42 4.21
N CYS A 264 4.35 -29.47 5.11
CA CYS A 264 5.09 -29.80 6.33
C CYS A 264 4.28 -30.62 7.34
N GLY A 265 2.95 -30.56 7.24
CA GLY A 265 2.02 -31.26 8.14
C GLY A 265 2.12 -30.80 9.60
N TRP A 266 2.75 -29.67 9.89
CA TRP A 266 2.85 -29.15 11.25
C TRP A 266 1.49 -28.65 11.75
N GLN A 267 1.28 -28.69 13.07
CA GLN A 267 0.04 -28.18 13.65
C GLN A 267 -0.02 -26.65 13.55
N LEU A 268 -1.14 -26.12 13.04
CA LEU A 268 -1.40 -24.68 12.90
C LEU A 268 -2.50 -24.24 13.88
N SER A 269 -2.29 -23.12 14.58
CA SER A 269 -3.29 -22.50 15.46
C SER A 269 -4.44 -21.81 14.70
N SER A 270 -4.31 -21.71 13.38
CA SER A 270 -5.19 -20.93 12.52
C SER A 270 -5.49 -21.66 11.22
N THR A 271 -6.72 -21.57 10.77
CA THR A 271 -7.11 -21.85 9.38
C THR A 271 -6.57 -20.74 8.48
N ILE A 272 -5.95 -21.12 7.37
CA ILE A 272 -5.37 -20.19 6.40
C ILE A 272 -6.23 -20.19 5.14
N LYS A 273 -6.55 -18.99 4.65
CA LYS A 273 -7.35 -18.79 3.45
C LYS A 273 -6.59 -17.89 2.46
N LEU A 274 -6.61 -18.26 1.19
CA LEU A 274 -6.34 -17.34 0.09
C LEU A 274 -7.68 -16.95 -0.53
N LEU A 275 -7.97 -15.66 -0.54
CA LEU A 275 -9.16 -15.06 -1.13
C LEU A 275 -8.76 -14.40 -2.45
N VAL A 276 -9.40 -14.80 -3.54
CA VAL A 276 -9.29 -14.17 -4.86
C VAL A 276 -10.58 -13.43 -5.13
N ALA A 277 -10.56 -12.11 -4.90
CA ALA A 277 -11.62 -11.17 -5.26
C ALA A 277 -11.72 -10.99 -6.78
N ASN A 278 -12.86 -10.51 -7.30
CA ASN A 278 -13.12 -10.40 -8.74
C ASN A 278 -13.80 -9.06 -9.12
N ALA A 279 -13.79 -8.08 -8.23
CA ALA A 279 -14.28 -6.72 -8.46
C ALA A 279 -13.45 -5.65 -7.72
N GLU A 280 -12.15 -5.88 -7.55
CA GLU A 280 -11.22 -4.88 -7.01
C GLU A 280 -11.15 -3.65 -7.94
N GLU A 281 -10.96 -3.87 -9.23
CA GLU A 281 -10.68 -2.81 -10.21
C GLU A 281 -11.95 -2.05 -10.62
N THR A 282 -13.05 -2.25 -9.88
CA THR A 282 -14.38 -1.72 -10.18
C THR A 282 -15.06 -1.10 -8.96
N ASP A 283 -15.69 -1.91 -8.09
CA ASP A 283 -16.59 -1.40 -7.05
C ASP A 283 -16.44 -2.02 -5.66
N TRP A 284 -15.60 -3.05 -5.51
CA TRP A 284 -15.33 -3.78 -4.27
C TRP A 284 -16.57 -4.42 -3.61
N SER A 285 -17.62 -4.66 -4.38
CA SER A 285 -18.86 -5.28 -3.89
C SER A 285 -18.69 -6.77 -3.52
N ASP A 286 -17.67 -7.41 -4.08
CA ASP A 286 -17.29 -8.81 -3.84
C ASP A 286 -16.86 -9.08 -2.39
N VAL A 287 -15.96 -8.28 -1.82
CA VAL A 287 -15.50 -8.43 -0.44
C VAL A 287 -16.61 -8.09 0.54
N GLN A 288 -17.45 -7.09 0.24
CA GLN A 288 -18.64 -6.81 1.04
C GLN A 288 -19.62 -7.97 1.04
N TYR A 289 -19.77 -8.65 -0.10
CA TYR A 289 -20.57 -9.86 -0.19
C TYR A 289 -19.95 -11.01 0.61
N TYR A 290 -18.63 -11.23 0.50
CA TYR A 290 -17.92 -12.25 1.26
C TYR A 290 -18.08 -12.06 2.78
N LEU A 291 -17.89 -10.84 3.29
CA LEU A 291 -18.01 -10.52 4.72
C LEU A 291 -19.43 -10.72 5.28
N LYS A 292 -20.46 -10.76 4.42
CA LYS A 292 -21.85 -11.07 4.82
C LYS A 292 -22.14 -12.58 4.82
N ASN A 293 -21.38 -13.37 4.06
CA ASN A 293 -21.68 -14.78 3.78
C ASN A 293 -20.61 -15.76 4.30
N ALA A 294 -19.47 -15.27 4.79
CA ALA A 294 -18.35 -16.05 5.28
C ALA A 294 -17.92 -15.59 6.69
N PRO A 295 -17.25 -16.46 7.48
CA PRO A 295 -16.62 -16.03 8.71
C PRO A 295 -15.54 -14.97 8.46
N THR A 296 -15.58 -13.89 9.23
CA THR A 296 -14.61 -12.79 9.15
C THR A 296 -13.22 -13.26 9.61
N PRO A 297 -12.17 -13.07 8.79
CA PRO A 297 -10.80 -13.34 9.20
C PRO A 297 -10.37 -12.51 10.42
N GLN A 298 -9.60 -13.12 11.32
CA GLN A 298 -8.98 -12.41 12.45
C GLN A 298 -7.83 -11.50 11.98
N TYR A 299 -7.08 -11.98 10.99
CA TYR A 299 -6.02 -11.23 10.33
C TYR A 299 -6.20 -11.31 8.82
N THR A 300 -6.12 -10.17 8.14
CA THR A 300 -6.15 -10.10 6.67
C THR A 300 -4.91 -9.39 6.17
N ILE A 301 -4.22 -10.03 5.24
CA ILE A 301 -3.03 -9.52 4.56
C ILE A 301 -3.41 -9.36 3.08
N GLY A 302 -3.61 -8.12 2.65
CA GLY A 302 -3.74 -7.81 1.22
C GLY A 302 -2.39 -7.90 0.52
N MET A 303 -2.40 -8.41 -0.70
CA MET A 303 -1.25 -8.44 -1.59
C MET A 303 -1.47 -7.48 -2.75
N ASP A 304 -1.85 -6.23 -2.45
CA ASP A 304 -2.17 -5.20 -3.44
C ASP A 304 -1.57 -3.84 -3.02
N GLY A 305 -0.46 -3.88 -2.29
CA GLY A 305 0.18 -2.71 -1.72
C GLY A 305 1.68 -2.71 -1.90
N THR A 306 2.35 -1.91 -1.07
CA THR A 306 3.80 -1.80 -1.06
C THR A 306 4.39 -2.41 0.21
N PHE A 307 5.51 -3.11 0.05
CA PHE A 307 6.35 -3.56 1.15
C PHE A 307 7.07 -2.40 1.88
N PRO A 308 7.31 -2.47 3.20
CA PRO A 308 7.15 -3.66 4.01
C PRO A 308 5.70 -3.89 4.42
N VAL A 309 4.98 -2.92 4.99
CA VAL A 309 3.58 -3.09 5.40
C VAL A 309 2.83 -1.78 5.20
N THR A 310 1.78 -1.78 4.38
CA THR A 310 0.85 -0.65 4.29
C THR A 310 -0.23 -0.81 5.35
N HIS A 311 -0.06 -0.09 6.46
CA HIS A 311 -0.89 -0.23 7.67
C HIS A 311 -1.89 0.91 7.85
N GLY A 312 -1.86 1.91 6.97
CA GLY A 312 -2.78 3.03 6.99
C GLY A 312 -3.11 3.50 5.58
N GLN A 313 -4.38 3.86 5.38
CA GLN A 313 -4.90 4.39 4.14
C GLN A 313 -5.71 5.64 4.47
N LYS A 314 -5.30 6.79 3.96
CA LYS A 314 -6.05 8.05 4.17
C LYS A 314 -7.39 7.96 3.47
N ALA A 315 -8.42 8.57 4.05
CA ALA A 315 -9.73 8.65 3.42
C ALA A 315 -9.66 9.47 2.14
N TYR A 316 -10.34 9.01 1.10
CA TYR A 316 -10.69 9.86 -0.02
C TYR A 316 -11.78 10.85 0.41
N ALA A 317 -11.57 12.14 0.19
CA ALA A 317 -12.60 13.16 0.33
C ALA A 317 -12.80 13.91 -0.99
N LEU A 318 -14.00 14.45 -1.18
CA LEU A 318 -14.33 15.35 -2.26
C LEU A 318 -14.99 16.60 -1.68
N ILE A 319 -14.35 17.75 -1.86
CA ILE A 319 -14.94 19.05 -1.56
C ILE A 319 -15.43 19.64 -2.89
N THR A 320 -16.73 19.89 -2.98
CA THR A 320 -17.33 20.55 -4.15
C THR A 320 -17.60 22.00 -3.80
N ILE A 321 -17.02 22.93 -4.54
CA ILE A 321 -17.25 24.37 -4.39
C ILE A 321 -18.02 24.85 -5.61
N LYS A 322 -19.11 25.58 -5.41
CA LYS A 322 -19.94 26.17 -6.46
C LYS A 322 -20.10 27.67 -6.25
N SER A 323 -20.22 28.43 -7.34
CA SER A 323 -20.54 29.87 -7.26
C SER A 323 -21.83 30.20 -7.98
N ASP A 324 -22.85 30.59 -7.24
CA ASP A 324 -24.14 30.96 -7.83
C ASP A 324 -24.05 32.32 -8.54
N SER A 325 -24.99 32.56 -9.46
CA SER A 325 -25.17 33.87 -10.08
C SER A 325 -25.58 34.92 -9.04
N LEU A 326 -24.94 36.09 -9.12
CA LEU A 326 -25.21 37.26 -8.27
C LEU A 326 -26.19 38.26 -8.91
N GLY A 327 -26.67 37.97 -10.12
CA GLY A 327 -27.38 38.93 -10.97
C GLY A 327 -26.42 39.99 -11.56
N VAL A 328 -26.95 40.86 -12.42
CA VAL A 328 -26.16 41.94 -13.02
C VAL A 328 -26.04 43.09 -12.03
N LYS A 329 -24.82 43.45 -11.63
CA LYS A 329 -24.52 44.63 -10.82
C LYS A 329 -23.47 45.49 -11.53
N PRO A 330 -23.61 46.82 -11.55
CA PRO A 330 -22.56 47.70 -12.03
C PRO A 330 -21.27 47.48 -11.23
N SER A 331 -20.15 47.29 -11.92
CA SER A 331 -18.84 47.08 -11.31
C SER A 331 -17.78 47.87 -12.05
N SER A 332 -16.97 48.62 -11.29
CA SER A 332 -15.84 49.41 -11.77
C SER A 332 -14.54 48.61 -11.93
N ALA A 333 -14.57 47.29 -11.65
CA ALA A 333 -13.41 46.42 -11.73
C ALA A 333 -12.79 46.42 -13.14
N ARG A 334 -11.47 46.33 -13.22
CA ARG A 334 -10.74 46.35 -14.51
C ARG A 334 -11.08 45.15 -15.38
N TRP A 335 -11.24 43.97 -14.77
CA TRP A 335 -11.33 42.70 -15.47
C TRP A 335 -12.66 42.00 -15.23
N LYS A 336 -13.19 41.36 -16.27
CA LYS A 336 -14.28 40.38 -16.14
C LYS A 336 -13.80 39.02 -16.61
N LEU A 337 -13.95 38.02 -15.75
CA LEU A 337 -13.65 36.63 -16.06
C LEU A 337 -14.86 35.99 -16.76
N LEU A 338 -14.66 35.50 -17.98
CA LEU A 338 -15.71 34.89 -18.80
C LEU A 338 -15.80 33.38 -18.61
N SER A 339 -14.65 32.73 -18.41
CA SER A 339 -14.57 31.29 -18.18
C SER A 339 -13.27 30.91 -17.49
N LEU A 340 -13.29 29.83 -16.72
CA LEU A 340 -12.13 29.15 -16.17
C LEU A 340 -12.39 27.64 -16.22
N ALA A 341 -11.44 26.86 -16.73
CA ALA A 341 -11.56 25.42 -16.78
C ALA A 341 -10.20 24.72 -16.80
N GLY A 342 -10.19 23.45 -16.40
CA GLY A 342 -9.04 22.54 -16.54
C GLY A 342 -9.17 21.34 -15.61
N GLY A 343 -8.22 20.42 -15.76
CA GLY A 343 -8.23 19.13 -15.07
C GLY A 343 -9.22 18.13 -15.67
N SER A 344 -8.86 16.85 -15.61
CA SER A 344 -9.65 15.73 -16.14
C SER A 344 -10.46 15.00 -15.06
N SER A 345 -9.87 14.82 -13.87
CA SER A 345 -10.46 14.10 -12.75
C SER A 345 -9.99 14.66 -11.42
N PRO A 346 -10.82 14.68 -10.35
CA PRO A 346 -10.40 15.13 -9.02
C PRO A 346 -9.17 14.38 -8.47
N GLY A 347 -8.97 13.14 -8.89
CA GLY A 347 -7.85 12.28 -8.49
C GLY A 347 -6.53 12.56 -9.21
N ILE A 348 -6.49 13.49 -10.17
CA ILE A 348 -5.31 13.81 -10.98
C ILE A 348 -4.89 15.27 -10.73
N ILE A 349 -3.59 15.51 -10.60
CA ILE A 349 -3.02 16.86 -10.53
C ILE A 349 -3.11 17.49 -11.93
N PRO A 350 -3.79 18.64 -12.12
CA PRO A 350 -3.95 19.25 -13.44
C PRO A 350 -2.63 19.76 -14.02
N GLU A 351 -2.31 19.29 -15.22
CA GLU A 351 -1.20 19.78 -16.03
C GLU A 351 -1.51 21.07 -16.76
N GLU A 352 -2.78 21.33 -17.03
CA GLU A 352 -3.20 22.50 -17.78
C GLU A 352 -4.46 23.13 -17.18
N GLY A 353 -4.55 24.45 -17.32
CA GLY A 353 -5.72 25.23 -17.00
C GLY A 353 -5.83 26.44 -17.90
N ALA A 354 -7.05 26.86 -18.23
CA ALA A 354 -7.28 28.03 -19.06
C ALA A 354 -8.35 28.96 -18.49
N ALA A 355 -8.09 30.25 -18.60
CA ALA A 355 -9.03 31.31 -18.24
C ALA A 355 -9.22 32.26 -19.43
N VAL A 356 -10.42 32.80 -19.60
CA VAL A 356 -10.71 33.83 -20.61
C VAL A 356 -11.26 35.05 -19.91
N LEU A 357 -10.70 36.22 -20.19
CA LEU A 357 -11.11 37.47 -19.59
C LEU A 357 -11.15 38.62 -20.59
N ILE A 358 -11.97 39.62 -20.27
CA ILE A 358 -12.07 40.88 -21.00
C ILE A 358 -11.72 42.05 -20.07
N ALA A 359 -11.05 43.06 -20.64
CA ALA A 359 -10.91 44.34 -19.95
C ALA A 359 -12.19 45.15 -20.14
N LYS A 360 -12.73 45.71 -19.06
CA LYS A 360 -13.93 46.56 -19.13
C LYS A 360 -13.69 47.92 -19.80
N ARG A 361 -12.42 48.32 -19.93
CA ARG A 361 -11.99 49.53 -20.63
C ARG A 361 -11.11 49.13 -21.81
N LYS A 362 -11.42 49.67 -23.00
CA LYS A 362 -10.56 49.51 -24.18
C LYS A 362 -9.29 50.33 -23.98
N GLU A 363 -8.15 49.65 -23.96
CA GLU A 363 -6.83 50.25 -23.88
C GLU A 363 -5.88 49.40 -24.76
N GLN A 364 -4.98 50.04 -25.49
CA GLN A 364 -4.15 49.37 -26.50
C GLN A 364 -3.05 48.48 -25.88
N THR A 365 -2.66 48.77 -24.64
CA THR A 365 -1.62 48.08 -23.87
C THR A 365 -2.17 47.01 -22.92
N VAL A 366 -3.47 46.70 -22.98
CA VAL A 366 -4.12 45.75 -22.04
C VAL A 366 -3.44 44.39 -22.03
N LYS A 367 -3.15 43.82 -23.21
CA LYS A 367 -2.45 42.53 -23.33
C LYS A 367 -1.07 42.58 -22.71
N SER A 368 -0.25 43.57 -23.08
CA SER A 368 1.13 43.69 -22.60
C SER A 368 1.19 43.89 -21.09
N ASN A 369 0.27 44.68 -20.53
CA ASN A 369 0.18 44.91 -19.09
C ASN A 369 -0.17 43.61 -18.35
N LEU A 370 -1.15 42.84 -18.84
CA LEU A 370 -1.50 41.56 -18.22
C LEU A 370 -0.39 40.51 -18.35
N ALA A 371 0.27 40.45 -19.51
CA ALA A 371 1.42 39.57 -19.72
C ALA A 371 2.57 39.91 -18.76
N GLN A 372 2.84 41.20 -18.52
CA GLN A 372 3.85 41.63 -17.56
C GLN A 372 3.48 41.25 -16.12
N LEU A 373 2.21 41.32 -15.73
CA LEU A 373 1.74 40.85 -14.43
C LEU A 373 1.92 39.33 -14.27
N ALA A 374 1.56 38.56 -15.30
CA ALA A 374 1.74 37.11 -15.31
C ALA A 374 3.24 36.73 -15.25
N GLN A 375 4.09 37.46 -15.97
CA GLN A 375 5.54 37.27 -15.91
C GLN A 375 6.08 37.52 -14.51
N LYS A 376 5.74 38.65 -13.88
CA LYS A 376 6.13 38.96 -12.50
C LYS A 376 5.66 37.91 -11.50
N TRP A 377 4.45 37.36 -11.73
CA TRP A 377 3.95 36.24 -10.92
C TRP A 377 4.83 35.00 -11.05
N CYS A 378 5.18 34.60 -12.29
CA CYS A 378 6.03 33.43 -12.54
C CYS A 378 7.47 33.63 -12.04
N GLU A 379 7.99 34.87 -12.04
CA GLU A 379 9.28 35.21 -11.43
C GLU A 379 9.25 35.03 -9.90
N ALA A 380 8.13 35.38 -9.26
CA ALA A 380 7.93 35.19 -7.82
C ALA A 380 7.57 33.74 -7.44
N HIS A 381 7.07 32.94 -8.38
CA HIS A 381 6.64 31.55 -8.19
C HIS A 381 7.31 30.66 -9.25
N PRO A 382 8.55 30.19 -9.02
CA PRO A 382 9.41 29.62 -10.07
C PRO A 382 8.90 28.37 -10.78
N LEU A 383 7.91 27.67 -10.20
CA LEU A 383 7.26 26.51 -10.83
C LEU A 383 6.08 26.93 -11.72
N ALA A 384 5.49 28.11 -11.48
CA ALA A 384 4.35 28.60 -12.23
C ALA A 384 4.72 28.96 -13.67
N ARG A 385 3.88 28.56 -14.61
CA ARG A 385 4.02 28.90 -16.03
C ARG A 385 2.69 29.40 -16.55
N ILE A 386 2.57 30.71 -16.79
CA ILE A 386 1.34 31.33 -17.30
C ILE A 386 1.66 32.11 -18.57
N SER A 387 0.92 31.81 -19.64
CA SER A 387 0.97 32.53 -20.92
C SER A 387 -0.30 33.35 -21.15
N VAL A 388 -0.18 34.43 -21.91
CA VAL A 388 -1.31 35.33 -22.25
C VAL A 388 -1.39 35.51 -23.76
N GLU A 389 -2.52 35.13 -24.34
CA GLU A 389 -2.83 35.20 -25.78
C GLU A 389 -4.04 36.11 -26.03
N GLN A 390 -4.04 36.86 -27.14
CA GLN A 390 -5.22 37.63 -27.58
C GLN A 390 -6.13 36.73 -28.42
N VAL A 391 -7.43 36.72 -28.13
CA VAL A 391 -8.45 35.98 -28.87
C VAL A 391 -9.66 36.89 -29.12
N GLY A 392 -9.73 37.48 -30.31
CA GLY A 392 -10.71 38.53 -30.62
C GLY A 392 -10.55 39.71 -29.66
N ASP A 393 -11.65 40.13 -29.02
CA ASP A 393 -11.66 41.17 -27.98
C ASP A 393 -11.30 40.65 -26.56
N SER A 394 -11.01 39.36 -26.43
CA SER A 394 -10.71 38.71 -25.15
C SER A 394 -9.24 38.30 -25.03
N LEU A 395 -8.82 37.99 -23.80
CA LEU A 395 -7.49 37.48 -23.48
C LEU A 395 -7.65 36.09 -22.89
N LYS A 396 -6.93 35.13 -23.46
CA LYS A 396 -6.84 33.76 -22.95
C LYS A 396 -5.54 33.59 -22.18
N LEU A 397 -5.66 33.13 -20.94
CA LEU A 397 -4.54 32.72 -20.12
C LEU A 397 -4.48 31.20 -20.13
N LYS A 398 -3.28 30.65 -20.26
CA LYS A 398 -3.03 29.22 -20.08
C LYS A 398 -1.95 29.04 -19.03
N ALA A 399 -2.25 28.20 -18.04
CA ALA A 399 -1.28 27.75 -17.05
C ALA A 399 -0.84 26.33 -17.38
N PHE A 400 0.44 26.04 -17.12
CA PHE A 400 1.05 24.73 -17.32
C PHE A 400 1.70 24.26 -16.01
N GLY A 401 1.52 22.98 -15.71
CA GLY A 401 1.98 22.33 -14.50
C GLY A 401 2.65 20.99 -14.81
N LYS A 402 2.58 20.08 -13.84
CA LYS A 402 3.09 18.71 -13.94
C LYS A 402 2.09 17.76 -13.30
N GLY A 403 1.68 16.74 -14.03
CA GLY A 403 0.66 15.79 -13.59
C GLY A 403 1.18 14.83 -12.55
N GLY A 404 0.25 14.07 -11.99
CA GLY A 404 0.54 13.06 -10.98
C GLY A 404 -0.72 12.65 -10.23
N HIS A 405 -0.56 11.65 -9.39
CA HIS A 405 -1.66 11.13 -8.58
C HIS A 405 -1.96 12.09 -7.40
N ALA A 406 -3.22 12.45 -7.21
CA ALA A 406 -3.64 13.42 -6.18
C ALA A 406 -3.34 12.98 -4.74
N ALA A 407 -3.06 11.69 -4.50
CA ALA A 407 -2.65 11.22 -3.18
C ALA A 407 -1.23 11.63 -2.77
N ILE A 408 -0.37 11.97 -3.74
CA ILE A 408 1.02 12.39 -3.52
C ILE A 408 1.24 13.70 -4.28
N PRO A 409 0.55 14.79 -3.89
CA PRO A 409 0.56 16.02 -4.67
C PRO A 409 1.94 16.70 -4.69
N GLU A 410 2.88 16.29 -3.84
CA GLU A 410 4.26 16.76 -3.83
C GLU A 410 5.03 16.37 -5.11
N ASN A 411 4.59 15.32 -5.83
CA ASN A 411 5.26 14.83 -7.05
C ASN A 411 4.86 15.60 -8.32
N GLY A 412 3.83 16.44 -8.24
CA GLY A 412 3.31 17.25 -9.34
C GLY A 412 3.35 18.75 -9.07
N HIS A 413 2.75 19.52 -9.97
CA HIS A 413 2.58 20.95 -9.83
C HIS A 413 1.24 21.37 -10.46
N ASN A 414 0.37 22.00 -9.66
CA ASN A 414 -1.03 22.18 -10.02
C ASN A 414 -1.26 23.46 -10.84
N ALA A 415 -1.50 23.31 -12.15
CA ALA A 415 -1.71 24.43 -13.07
C ALA A 415 -2.95 25.28 -12.72
N LEU A 416 -4.03 24.66 -12.23
CA LEU A 416 -5.24 25.39 -11.80
C LEU A 416 -4.98 26.20 -10.53
N GLY A 417 -4.17 25.67 -9.62
CA GLY A 417 -3.73 26.34 -8.41
C GLY A 417 -3.01 27.64 -8.72
N ASP A 418 -2.01 27.60 -9.62
CA ASP A 418 -1.32 28.81 -10.09
C ASP A 418 -2.25 29.79 -10.78
N LEU A 419 -3.07 29.29 -11.71
CA LEU A 419 -3.95 30.14 -12.50
C LEU A 419 -4.93 30.89 -11.60
N THR A 420 -5.56 30.20 -10.65
CA THR A 420 -6.51 30.81 -9.71
C THR A 420 -5.81 31.74 -8.72
N ALA A 421 -4.63 31.38 -8.21
CA ALA A 421 -3.84 32.23 -7.35
C ALA A 421 -3.43 33.53 -8.04
N PHE A 422 -2.97 33.45 -9.30
CA PHE A 422 -2.68 34.62 -10.12
C PHE A 422 -3.92 35.48 -10.39
N LEU A 423 -5.03 34.85 -10.82
CA LEU A 423 -6.31 35.55 -11.07
C LEU A 423 -6.80 36.29 -9.81
N ALA A 424 -6.61 35.71 -8.62
CA ALA A 424 -6.99 36.31 -7.35
C ALA A 424 -6.20 37.58 -6.98
N THR A 425 -5.10 37.88 -7.69
CA THR A 425 -4.34 39.14 -7.57
C THR A 425 -4.91 40.27 -8.44
N LEU A 426 -5.74 39.94 -9.43
CA LEU A 426 -6.31 40.90 -10.35
C LEU A 426 -7.54 41.60 -9.75
N ASP A 427 -7.79 42.83 -10.20
CA ASP A 427 -9.02 43.56 -9.93
C ASP A 427 -10.18 42.99 -10.77
N LEU A 428 -10.72 41.85 -10.32
CA LEU A 428 -11.82 41.12 -10.96
C LEU A 428 -13.18 41.67 -10.53
N GLU A 429 -14.12 41.73 -11.47
CA GLU A 429 -15.55 41.84 -11.16
C GLU A 429 -16.00 40.64 -10.33
N ILE A 430 -16.59 40.89 -9.16
CA ILE A 430 -17.14 39.83 -8.29
C ILE A 430 -18.53 39.40 -8.81
N ASP A 431 -18.53 38.77 -9.98
CA ASP A 431 -19.61 37.93 -10.49
C ASP A 431 -19.37 36.45 -10.13
N CYS A 432 -20.12 35.51 -10.71
CA CYS A 432 -19.93 34.09 -10.38
C CYS A 432 -18.51 33.58 -10.69
N TRP A 433 -17.86 34.05 -11.74
CA TRP A 433 -16.50 33.62 -12.09
C TRP A 433 -15.44 34.36 -11.26
N GLY A 434 -15.55 35.68 -11.14
CA GLY A 434 -14.57 36.45 -10.38
C GLY A 434 -14.57 36.14 -8.88
N ALA A 435 -15.75 35.96 -8.28
CA ALA A 435 -15.87 35.49 -6.89
C ALA A 435 -15.24 34.12 -6.70
N PHE A 436 -15.52 33.21 -7.63
CA PHE A 436 -15.03 31.83 -7.60
C PHE A 436 -13.52 31.75 -7.73
N ALA A 437 -12.93 32.40 -8.73
CA ALA A 437 -11.48 32.44 -8.92
C ALA A 437 -10.77 33.08 -7.71
N ALA A 438 -11.33 34.18 -7.17
CA ALA A 438 -10.77 34.83 -5.99
C ALA A 438 -10.85 33.96 -4.74
N PHE A 439 -11.94 33.20 -4.53
CA PHE A 439 -12.08 32.29 -3.39
C PHE A 439 -11.10 31.12 -3.48
N ILE A 440 -11.05 30.43 -4.64
CA ILE A 440 -10.18 29.27 -4.86
C ILE A 440 -8.71 29.69 -4.77
N GLY A 441 -8.31 30.77 -5.45
CA GLY A 441 -6.93 31.24 -5.44
C GLY A 441 -6.41 31.63 -4.05
N LYS A 442 -7.28 32.18 -3.19
CA LYS A 442 -6.91 32.60 -1.82
C LYS A 442 -7.03 31.48 -0.78
N SER A 443 -7.90 30.50 -1.01
CA SER A 443 -8.20 29.45 -0.03
C SER A 443 -7.51 28.12 -0.34
N VAL A 444 -6.99 27.96 -1.56
CA VAL A 444 -6.36 26.74 -2.04
C VAL A 444 -5.04 27.08 -2.72
N GLY A 445 -5.09 27.82 -3.83
CA GLY A 445 -3.91 28.10 -4.65
C GLY A 445 -3.11 26.82 -4.95
N THR A 446 -1.79 26.87 -4.73
CA THR A 446 -0.88 25.72 -4.85
C THR A 446 -0.58 25.05 -3.50
N GLU A 447 -1.35 25.34 -2.46
CA GLU A 447 -1.13 24.78 -1.12
C GLU A 447 -1.51 23.29 -1.07
N LEU A 448 -0.67 22.48 -0.45
CA LEU A 448 -0.83 21.03 -0.44
C LEU A 448 -1.58 20.49 0.78
N TYR A 449 -1.69 21.23 1.89
CA TYR A 449 -2.11 20.64 3.18
C TYR A 449 -3.33 21.32 3.83
N GLY A 450 -4.03 22.19 3.11
CA GLY A 450 -5.35 22.71 3.49
C GLY A 450 -5.37 23.70 4.68
N GLN A 451 -4.23 24.30 5.04
CA GLN A 451 -4.14 25.43 5.96
C GLN A 451 -5.04 26.60 5.54
N SER A 452 -4.94 27.07 4.30
CA SER A 452 -5.70 28.25 3.84
C SER A 452 -7.20 27.97 3.79
N LEU A 453 -7.59 26.73 3.48
CA LEU A 453 -8.98 26.28 3.49
C LEU A 453 -9.52 26.04 4.92
N GLY A 454 -8.63 25.95 5.91
CA GLY A 454 -8.95 25.74 7.32
C GLY A 454 -9.19 24.29 7.71
N ILE A 455 -8.73 23.33 6.90
CA ILE A 455 -8.93 21.88 7.11
C ILE A 455 -7.64 21.13 7.44
N ALA A 456 -6.50 21.83 7.55
CA ALA A 456 -5.23 21.20 7.89
C ALA A 456 -5.35 20.31 9.13
N HIS A 457 -4.88 19.07 8.99
CA HIS A 457 -4.92 18.04 10.02
C HIS A 457 -3.70 17.15 9.90
N THR A 458 -3.18 16.62 11.00
CA THR A 458 -2.01 15.74 11.00
C THR A 458 -2.21 14.62 12.01
N HIS A 459 -1.91 13.39 11.60
CA HIS A 459 -1.87 12.23 12.48
C HIS A 459 -0.42 11.76 12.64
N ALA A 460 -0.03 11.35 13.85
CA ALA A 460 1.35 11.01 14.17
C ALA A 460 1.95 9.91 13.27
N ALA A 461 1.14 8.91 12.89
CA ALA A 461 1.59 7.82 12.02
C ALA A 461 1.21 8.01 10.54
N MET A 462 0.10 8.70 10.26
CA MET A 462 -0.41 8.86 8.88
C MET A 462 0.04 10.14 8.19
N GLY A 463 0.76 11.01 8.90
CA GLY A 463 1.23 12.28 8.38
C GLY A 463 0.10 13.29 8.18
N GLN A 464 0.36 14.25 7.30
CA GLN A 464 -0.53 15.39 7.06
C GLN A 464 -1.68 15.04 6.11
N LEU A 465 -2.82 15.69 6.28
CA LEU A 465 -3.84 15.78 5.24
C LEU A 465 -3.23 16.43 4.00
N THR A 466 -3.52 15.89 2.82
CA THR A 466 -3.15 16.52 1.54
C THR A 466 -4.40 16.99 0.79
N VAL A 467 -4.28 17.98 -0.10
CA VAL A 467 -5.36 18.55 -0.92
C VAL A 467 -4.89 18.74 -2.36
N ASN A 468 -5.67 18.26 -3.32
CA ASN A 468 -5.49 18.55 -4.75
C ASN A 468 -6.70 19.33 -5.29
N LEU A 469 -6.47 20.46 -5.99
CA LEU A 469 -7.50 21.09 -6.83
C LEU A 469 -7.51 20.37 -8.18
N GLY A 470 -8.38 19.37 -8.35
CA GLY A 470 -8.29 18.45 -9.48
C GLY A 470 -9.10 18.85 -10.72
N VAL A 471 -10.22 19.58 -10.56
CA VAL A 471 -11.06 19.98 -11.69
C VAL A 471 -11.70 21.34 -11.44
N ILE A 472 -11.75 22.18 -12.46
CA ILE A 472 -12.66 23.31 -12.56
C ILE A 472 -13.42 23.22 -13.89
N ARG A 473 -14.75 23.35 -13.85
CA ARG A 473 -15.60 23.38 -15.05
C ARG A 473 -16.92 24.12 -14.79
N MET A 474 -17.65 24.38 -15.86
CA MET A 474 -19.05 24.79 -15.79
C MET A 474 -19.94 23.56 -15.67
N GLU A 475 -20.81 23.51 -14.67
CA GLU A 475 -21.84 22.48 -14.51
C GLU A 475 -23.20 23.12 -14.36
N ASP A 476 -24.14 22.79 -15.24
CA ASP A 476 -25.51 23.33 -15.20
C ASP A 476 -25.55 24.86 -15.09
N GLY A 477 -24.65 25.54 -15.82
CA GLY A 477 -24.51 26.99 -15.81
C GLY A 477 -23.85 27.58 -14.54
N THR A 478 -23.27 26.74 -13.68
CA THR A 478 -22.62 27.13 -12.42
C THR A 478 -21.13 26.76 -12.41
N PRO A 479 -20.22 27.72 -12.17
CA PRO A 479 -18.81 27.43 -11.90
C PRO A 479 -18.65 26.44 -10.75
N THR A 480 -17.96 25.34 -11.00
CA THR A 480 -17.78 24.24 -10.03
C THR A 480 -16.31 23.82 -9.97
N ALA A 481 -15.79 23.67 -8.74
CA ALA A 481 -14.45 23.15 -8.45
C ALA A 481 -14.56 21.88 -7.62
N TYR A 482 -13.71 20.91 -7.94
CA TYR A 482 -13.55 19.68 -7.18
C TYR A 482 -12.16 19.61 -6.59
N LEU A 483 -12.11 19.57 -5.25
CA LEU A 483 -10.88 19.34 -4.51
C LEU A 483 -10.91 17.92 -3.96
N ASN A 484 -9.79 17.23 -4.05
CA ASN A 484 -9.62 15.89 -3.50
C ASN A 484 -8.64 15.90 -2.31
N PRO A 485 -9.15 16.07 -1.07
CA PRO A 485 -8.33 15.82 0.10
C PRO A 485 -8.08 14.33 0.34
N ARG A 486 -6.87 13.98 0.81
CA ARG A 486 -6.59 12.69 1.45
C ARG A 486 -6.43 12.89 2.95
N VAL A 487 -7.36 12.32 3.72
CA VAL A 487 -7.59 12.67 5.12
C VAL A 487 -7.10 11.56 6.06
N PRO A 488 -6.13 11.81 6.95
CA PRO A 488 -5.74 10.83 7.97
C PRO A 488 -6.81 10.75 9.07
N VAL A 489 -6.73 9.72 9.92
CA VAL A 489 -7.62 9.57 11.08
C VAL A 489 -7.58 10.80 11.99
N GLY A 490 -8.72 11.12 12.63
CA GLY A 490 -8.82 12.20 13.62
C GLY A 490 -9.63 13.43 13.18
N THR A 491 -10.34 13.37 12.06
CA THR A 491 -11.40 14.34 11.72
C THR A 491 -12.53 13.65 10.95
N THR A 492 -13.72 14.28 10.89
CA THR A 492 -14.90 13.75 10.18
C THR A 492 -15.33 14.60 8.99
N ALA A 493 -16.22 14.07 8.16
CA ALA A 493 -16.81 14.80 7.03
C ALA A 493 -17.53 16.06 7.51
N GLU A 494 -18.29 15.96 8.60
CA GLU A 494 -19.10 17.02 9.18
C GLU A 494 -18.24 18.14 9.76
N GLU A 495 -17.14 17.79 10.44
CA GLU A 495 -16.18 18.77 10.97
C GLU A 495 -15.49 19.53 9.83
N MET A 496 -15.03 18.81 8.79
CA MET A 496 -14.42 19.42 7.61
C MET A 496 -15.43 20.33 6.89
N GLU A 497 -16.66 19.86 6.68
CA GLU A 497 -17.71 20.64 6.03
C GLU A 497 -18.03 21.92 6.80
N THR A 498 -18.11 21.83 8.12
CA THR A 498 -18.34 22.98 9.00
C THR A 498 -17.24 24.03 8.83
N ARG A 499 -15.97 23.61 8.85
CA ARG A 499 -14.81 24.52 8.69
C ARG A 499 -14.80 25.18 7.31
N VAL A 500 -15.04 24.41 6.24
CA VAL A 500 -15.10 24.93 4.87
C VAL A 500 -16.26 25.92 4.72
N LYS A 501 -17.45 25.59 5.23
CA LYS A 501 -18.62 26.48 5.19
C LYS A 501 -18.40 27.77 5.97
N GLN A 502 -17.70 27.74 7.10
CA GLN A 502 -17.31 28.95 7.84
C GLN A 502 -16.38 29.85 7.01
N LYS A 503 -15.37 29.26 6.34
CA LYS A 503 -14.47 30.00 5.44
C LYS A 503 -15.23 30.65 4.28
N VAL A 504 -16.15 29.89 3.66
CA VAL A 504 -17.03 30.35 2.59
C VAL A 504 -17.93 31.49 3.08
N ALA A 505 -18.56 31.37 4.25
CA ALA A 505 -19.44 32.39 4.81
C ALA A 505 -18.71 33.72 5.04
N VAL A 506 -17.50 33.67 5.61
CA VAL A 506 -16.65 34.87 5.80
C VAL A 506 -16.29 35.52 4.47
N PHE A 507 -15.96 34.72 3.44
CA PHE A 507 -15.68 35.26 2.11
C PHE A 507 -16.93 35.89 1.47
N ASN A 508 -18.07 35.21 1.51
CA ASN A 508 -19.33 35.70 0.96
C ASN A 508 -19.74 37.03 1.58
N GLN A 509 -19.64 37.15 2.92
CA GLN A 509 -19.95 38.39 3.63
C GLN A 509 -19.04 39.56 3.20
N ARG A 510 -17.74 39.30 3.01
CA ARG A 510 -16.76 40.33 2.65
C ARG A 510 -16.83 40.74 1.18
N ALA A 511 -17.01 39.78 0.29
CA ALA A 511 -16.96 39.99 -1.16
C ALA A 511 -18.35 40.30 -1.77
N GLY A 512 -19.44 40.05 -1.04
CA GLY A 512 -20.79 40.08 -1.62
C GLY A 512 -21.04 38.92 -2.59
N ALA A 513 -20.38 37.78 -2.35
CA ALA A 513 -20.42 36.59 -3.19
C ALA A 513 -21.47 35.56 -2.72
N LYS A 514 -21.72 34.55 -3.56
CA LYS A 514 -22.59 33.39 -3.27
C LYS A 514 -21.84 32.10 -3.60
N ILE A 515 -20.77 31.84 -2.86
CA ILE A 515 -20.06 30.56 -2.89
C ILE A 515 -20.78 29.58 -1.97
N ASN A 516 -20.90 28.33 -2.41
CA ASN A 516 -21.40 27.21 -1.61
C ASN A 516 -20.36 26.09 -1.62
N ALA A 517 -20.28 25.32 -0.55
CA ALA A 517 -19.40 24.17 -0.46
C ALA A 517 -20.09 22.97 0.20
N THR A 518 -19.77 21.78 -0.28
CA THR A 518 -20.17 20.49 0.31
C THR A 518 -18.97 19.58 0.42
N VAL A 519 -18.97 18.67 1.39
CA VAL A 519 -17.89 17.72 1.61
C VAL A 519 -18.49 16.31 1.63
N ARG A 520 -17.83 15.39 0.93
CA ARG A 520 -18.04 13.96 1.07
C ARG A 520 -16.72 13.32 1.45
N MET A 521 -16.73 12.36 2.35
CA MET A 521 -15.51 11.70 2.81
C MET A 521 -15.80 10.22 3.06
N GLY A 522 -14.90 9.35 2.59
CA GLY A 522 -14.87 7.95 2.98
C GLY A 522 -14.32 7.76 4.39
N GLN A 523 -14.14 6.50 4.82
CA GLN A 523 -13.49 6.21 6.09
C GLN A 523 -11.98 6.04 5.89
N PRO A 524 -11.14 6.70 6.72
CA PRO A 524 -9.72 6.36 6.77
C PRO A 524 -9.57 4.99 7.43
N HIS A 525 -8.52 4.27 7.06
CA HIS A 525 -8.18 2.98 7.63
C HIS A 525 -6.82 3.05 8.32
N PHE A 526 -6.72 2.51 9.53
CA PHE A 526 -5.48 2.56 10.30
C PHE A 526 -5.37 1.38 11.25
N VAL A 527 -4.22 0.69 11.20
CA VAL A 527 -3.88 -0.42 12.09
C VAL A 527 -2.61 -0.05 12.86
N PRO A 528 -2.63 -0.06 14.21
CA PRO A 528 -1.46 0.31 15.01
C PRO A 528 -0.25 -0.60 14.76
N VAL A 529 0.93 0.00 14.66
CA VAL A 529 2.21 -0.71 14.46
C VAL A 529 2.53 -1.68 15.60
N SER A 530 2.08 -1.37 16.81
CA SER A 530 2.24 -2.23 17.99
C SER A 530 1.34 -3.46 18.00
N GLY A 531 0.38 -3.58 17.08
CA GLY A 531 -0.50 -4.73 16.97
C GLY A 531 0.23 -5.99 16.47
N LYS A 532 -0.29 -7.18 16.82
CA LYS A 532 0.30 -8.48 16.45
C LYS A 532 0.54 -8.59 14.94
N LEU A 533 -0.46 -8.25 14.11
CA LEU A 533 -0.34 -8.34 12.65
C LEU A 533 0.79 -7.48 12.09
N VAL A 534 0.76 -6.15 12.29
CA VAL A 534 1.74 -5.23 11.71
C VAL A 534 3.15 -5.51 12.22
N SER A 535 3.30 -5.75 13.53
CA SER A 535 4.62 -6.04 14.10
C SER A 535 5.20 -7.37 13.62
N THR A 536 4.39 -8.41 13.42
CA THR A 536 4.83 -9.69 12.86
C THR A 536 5.26 -9.55 11.41
N LEU A 537 4.52 -8.81 10.59
CA LEU A 537 4.87 -8.60 9.17
C LEU A 537 6.16 -7.77 9.02
N LEU A 538 6.37 -6.76 9.85
CA LEU A 538 7.63 -5.99 9.86
C LEU A 538 8.83 -6.87 10.26
N LYS A 539 8.67 -7.74 11.26
CA LYS A 539 9.71 -8.71 11.64
C LYS A 539 9.99 -9.71 10.55
N THR A 540 8.94 -10.19 9.87
CA THR A 540 9.05 -11.11 8.74
C THR A 540 9.84 -10.47 7.59
N TRP A 541 9.56 -9.20 7.29
CA TRP A 541 10.32 -8.45 6.31
C TRP A 541 11.81 -8.38 6.68
N GLU A 542 12.14 -8.07 7.94
CA GLU A 542 13.53 -8.04 8.42
C GLU A 542 14.19 -9.42 8.35
N GLU A 543 13.49 -10.49 8.75
CA GLU A 543 13.99 -11.87 8.71
C GLU A 543 14.31 -12.34 7.29
N VAL A 544 13.46 -12.00 6.32
CA VAL A 544 13.59 -12.48 4.94
C VAL A 544 14.58 -11.61 4.15
N THR A 545 14.51 -10.29 4.30
CA THR A 545 15.29 -9.35 3.48
C THR A 545 16.59 -8.89 4.14
N GLY A 546 16.73 -9.07 5.45
CA GLY A 546 17.83 -8.50 6.23
C GLY A 546 17.78 -6.97 6.35
N THR A 547 16.67 -6.33 5.95
CA THR A 547 16.53 -4.87 5.98
C THR A 547 15.41 -4.42 6.90
N VAL A 548 15.63 -3.32 7.63
CA VAL A 548 14.59 -2.68 8.43
C VAL A 548 13.99 -1.53 7.65
N LYS A 549 12.68 -1.59 7.39
CA LYS A 549 11.90 -0.52 6.75
C LYS A 549 10.78 -0.04 7.67
N LYS A 550 10.36 1.22 7.50
CA LYS A 550 9.21 1.79 8.23
C LYS A 550 7.90 1.29 7.62
N PRO A 551 6.84 1.14 8.42
CA PRO A 551 5.51 0.86 7.88
C PRO A 551 5.00 2.07 7.07
N ILE A 552 4.11 1.80 6.12
CA ILE A 552 3.69 2.71 5.06
C ILE A 552 2.26 3.16 5.28
N VAL A 553 2.02 4.45 4.98
CA VAL A 553 0.68 5.00 4.86
C VAL A 553 0.49 5.54 3.46
N THR A 554 -0.56 5.07 2.79
CA THR A 554 -0.92 5.52 1.44
C THR A 554 -2.10 6.50 1.49
N GLY A 555 -2.21 7.35 0.48
CA GLY A 555 -3.42 8.13 0.24
C GLY A 555 -4.37 7.49 -0.78
N GLY A 556 -3.96 6.38 -1.41
CA GLY A 556 -4.84 5.49 -2.17
C GLY A 556 -5.68 4.61 -1.24
N GLY A 557 -6.74 4.02 -1.77
CA GLY A 557 -7.48 2.97 -1.06
C GLY A 557 -7.04 1.62 -1.60
N LEU A 558 -6.94 0.63 -0.72
CA LEU A 558 -6.69 -0.77 -1.07
C LEU A 558 -7.83 -1.61 -0.48
N GLN A 559 -8.27 -2.64 -1.19
CA GLN A 559 -9.46 -3.42 -0.84
C GLN A 559 -9.37 -4.06 0.56
N SER A 560 -8.16 -4.36 1.04
CA SER A 560 -7.87 -4.92 2.37
C SER A 560 -8.51 -4.13 3.53
N ARG A 561 -8.75 -2.82 3.36
CA ARG A 561 -9.40 -1.97 4.38
C ARG A 561 -10.84 -2.36 4.70
N LEU A 562 -11.49 -3.11 3.81
CA LEU A 562 -12.84 -3.60 4.04
C LEU A 562 -12.87 -4.68 5.14
N PHE A 563 -11.75 -5.34 5.38
CA PHE A 563 -11.59 -6.28 6.48
C PHE A 563 -11.20 -5.55 7.78
N PRO A 564 -11.83 -5.89 8.93
CA PRO A 564 -11.44 -5.33 10.22
C PRO A 564 -9.95 -5.56 10.49
N GLY A 565 -9.19 -4.47 10.60
CA GLY A 565 -7.75 -4.52 10.86
C GLY A 565 -6.90 -5.09 9.72
N GLY A 566 -7.43 -5.18 8.49
CA GLY A 566 -6.67 -5.61 7.31
C GLY A 566 -5.50 -4.68 7.00
N VAL A 567 -4.40 -5.20 6.47
CA VAL A 567 -3.23 -4.42 6.04
C VAL A 567 -2.67 -5.03 4.76
N ASP A 568 -1.86 -4.29 4.01
CA ASP A 568 -1.23 -4.81 2.79
C ASP A 568 0.26 -5.10 3.00
N PHE A 569 0.76 -6.17 2.38
CA PHE A 569 2.12 -6.69 2.52
C PHE A 569 2.72 -6.98 1.15
N GLY A 570 2.92 -5.92 0.35
CA GLY A 570 3.37 -6.03 -1.04
C GLY A 570 2.21 -6.21 -2.03
N PRO A 571 2.51 -6.52 -3.30
CA PRO A 571 3.77 -7.08 -3.76
C PRO A 571 4.82 -6.05 -4.18
N ALA A 572 4.47 -4.78 -4.37
CA ALA A 572 5.43 -3.79 -4.85
C ALA A 572 6.56 -3.59 -3.82
N LEU A 573 7.82 -3.76 -4.22
CA LEU A 573 8.97 -3.61 -3.31
C LEU A 573 9.22 -2.14 -2.90
N SER A 574 8.76 -1.22 -3.74
CA SER A 574 8.69 0.23 -3.53
C SER A 574 7.73 0.85 -4.53
N MET A 575 7.20 2.03 -4.24
CA MET A 575 6.35 2.79 -5.19
C MET A 575 7.03 3.05 -6.54
N ASP A 576 8.35 3.26 -6.57
CA ASP A 576 9.09 3.48 -7.84
C ASP A 576 9.23 2.21 -8.69
N GLN A 577 8.90 1.06 -8.12
CA GLN A 577 8.93 -0.25 -8.78
C GLN A 577 7.51 -0.80 -9.00
N ASP A 578 6.50 0.01 -8.67
CA ASP A 578 5.12 -0.27 -8.98
C ASP A 578 4.90 -0.09 -10.49
N ARG A 579 4.35 -1.13 -11.11
CA ARG A 579 4.08 -1.25 -12.54
C ARG A 579 2.59 -1.49 -12.79
N SER A 580 1.75 -1.41 -11.75
CA SER A 580 0.31 -1.52 -11.84
C SER A 580 -0.25 -0.59 -12.90
N HIS A 581 -1.22 -1.09 -13.65
CA HIS A 581 -2.01 -0.37 -14.68
C HIS A 581 -1.21 0.16 -15.89
N ALA A 582 0.12 0.14 -15.84
CA ALA A 582 1.00 0.59 -16.90
C ALA A 582 1.00 -0.38 -18.10
N SER A 583 1.43 0.14 -19.25
CA SER A 583 1.81 -0.70 -20.39
C SER A 583 3.08 -1.48 -20.06
N ASP A 584 3.21 -2.68 -20.63
CA ASP A 584 4.32 -3.60 -20.38
C ASP A 584 4.49 -3.97 -18.90
N GLU A 585 3.37 -4.14 -18.19
CA GLU A 585 3.34 -4.70 -16.85
C GLU A 585 4.04 -6.09 -16.81
N TYR A 586 4.85 -6.31 -15.76
CA TYR A 586 5.52 -7.58 -15.53
C TYR A 586 5.86 -7.79 -14.06
N MET A 587 6.07 -9.06 -13.71
CA MET A 587 6.82 -9.49 -12.54
C MET A 587 8.04 -10.31 -12.94
N THR A 588 9.16 -10.11 -12.24
CA THR A 588 10.34 -10.98 -12.37
C THR A 588 10.13 -12.28 -11.60
N ILE A 589 10.81 -13.35 -12.02
CA ILE A 589 10.84 -14.61 -11.28
C ILE A 589 11.39 -14.41 -9.86
N ASP A 590 12.36 -13.52 -9.69
CA ASP A 590 12.95 -13.22 -8.38
C ASP A 590 11.96 -12.47 -7.46
N GLU A 591 11.17 -11.53 -7.99
CA GLU A 591 10.08 -10.89 -7.24
C GLU A 591 9.05 -11.93 -6.79
N LEU A 592 8.63 -12.85 -7.68
CA LEU A 592 7.70 -13.92 -7.33
C LEU A 592 8.24 -14.85 -6.23
N LYS A 593 9.52 -15.23 -6.32
CA LYS A 593 10.20 -16.04 -5.31
C LYS A 593 10.24 -15.33 -3.96
N LEU A 594 10.58 -14.03 -3.95
CA LEU A 594 10.62 -13.21 -2.75
C LEU A 594 9.24 -13.03 -2.11
N ILE A 595 8.19 -12.76 -2.90
CA ILE A 595 6.81 -12.69 -2.41
C ILE A 595 6.40 -14.00 -1.76
N GLY A 596 6.74 -15.14 -2.39
CA GLY A 596 6.47 -16.46 -1.83
C GLY A 596 7.19 -16.71 -0.50
N GLU A 597 8.48 -16.37 -0.39
CA GLU A 597 9.22 -16.46 0.86
C GLU A 597 8.63 -15.59 1.98
N LEU A 598 8.30 -14.34 1.66
CA LEU A 598 7.66 -13.40 2.58
C LEU A 598 6.29 -13.91 3.04
N THR A 599 5.51 -14.49 2.13
CA THR A 599 4.19 -15.05 2.43
C THR A 599 4.30 -16.29 3.30
N VAL A 600 5.23 -17.22 3.01
CA VAL A 600 5.50 -18.39 3.86
C VAL A 600 5.85 -17.97 5.27
N ALA A 601 6.79 -17.04 5.42
CA ALA A 601 7.24 -16.60 6.74
C ALA A 601 6.13 -15.84 7.51
N ALA A 602 5.34 -15.00 6.82
CA ALA A 602 4.24 -14.27 7.43
C ALA A 602 3.13 -15.21 7.93
N LEU A 603 2.71 -16.16 7.09
CA LEU A 603 1.71 -17.16 7.45
C LEU A 603 2.19 -18.03 8.59
N TRP A 604 3.44 -18.52 8.53
CA TRP A 604 4.02 -19.32 9.60
C TRP A 604 4.10 -18.55 10.92
N ALA A 605 4.61 -17.33 10.91
CA ALA A 605 4.75 -16.51 12.12
C ALA A 605 3.40 -16.16 12.78
N LEU A 606 2.31 -16.14 12.01
CA LEU A 606 0.96 -15.90 12.53
C LEU A 606 0.25 -17.21 12.94
N ALA A 607 0.53 -18.33 12.27
CA ALA A 607 -0.19 -19.59 12.42
C ALA A 607 0.51 -20.65 13.29
N ALA A 608 1.79 -20.47 13.66
CA ALA A 608 2.53 -21.43 14.49
C ALA A 608 2.02 -21.56 15.94
N GLY A 609 1.16 -20.64 16.39
CA GLY A 609 0.76 -20.51 17.80
C GLY A 609 1.81 -19.80 18.66
N ASP A 610 1.40 -19.27 19.81
CA ASP A 610 2.31 -18.76 20.86
C ASP A 610 2.66 -19.87 21.87
#